data_AF-A0A352PVN3-F1
#
_entry.id   AF-A0A352PVN3-F1
#
_cell.length_a   1.000
_cell.length_b   1.000
_cell.length_c   1.000
_cell.angle_alpha   90.00
_cell.angle_beta   90.00
_cell.angle_gamma   90.00
#
_symmetry.space_group_name_H-M   'P 1'
#
loop_
_entity.id
_entity.type
_entity.pdbx_description
1 polymer ?
#
loop_
_entity_poly.entity_id
_entity_poly.type
_entity_poly.pdbx_seq_one_letter_code
_entity_poly.pdbx_strand_id
1 'polypeptide(L)'
;LVRPSLYGSYHHIQPLRTAPQSPLQVVDVVGPICESGDFLAKDREMPVVQPGEYLAVMSAGAYGFTMASNYNSRPRPAEVMVSGDSYTVIRRRETWEDLIRGEQSAS
;
A
#
# COMPACT_ATOMS: atom_id res chain seq x y z
N LEU A 1 -2.36 3.84 -2.44
CA LEU A 1 -1.48 4.52 -3.41
C LEU A 1 -2.21 4.51 -4.74
N VAL A 2 -2.77 5.65 -5.17
CA VAL A 2 -3.70 5.67 -6.31
C VAL A 2 -3.02 5.90 -7.66
N ARG A 3 -1.74 6.31 -7.67
CA ARG A 3 -1.03 6.73 -8.89
C ARG A 3 -1.01 5.67 -10.02
N PRO A 4 -0.85 4.37 -9.75
CA PRO A 4 -0.96 3.35 -10.81
C PRO A 4 -2.34 3.33 -11.46
N SER A 5 -3.41 3.30 -10.66
CA SER A 5 -4.79 3.30 -11.14
C SER A 5 -5.18 4.59 -11.85
N LEU A 6 -4.73 5.74 -11.33
CA LEU A 6 -5.15 7.06 -11.81
C LEU A 6 -4.34 7.54 -13.02
N TYR A 7 -3.04 7.23 -13.06
CA TYR A 7 -2.11 7.78 -14.05
C TYR A 7 -1.34 6.71 -14.83
N GLY A 8 -1.57 5.42 -14.57
CA GLY A 8 -0.73 4.35 -15.13
C GLY A 8 0.73 4.42 -14.63
N SER A 9 0.98 5.06 -13.49
CA SER A 9 2.34 5.28 -12.98
C SER A 9 3.05 3.96 -12.66
N TYR A 10 4.31 3.86 -13.07
CA TYR A 10 5.19 2.76 -12.66
C TYR A 10 5.69 2.96 -11.22
N HIS A 11 5.62 1.89 -10.43
CA HIS A 11 6.30 1.75 -9.15
C HIS A 11 7.05 0.41 -9.17
N HIS A 12 8.32 0.41 -8.77
CA HIS A 12 9.06 -0.84 -8.59
C HIS A 12 8.51 -1.57 -7.35
N ILE A 13 8.26 -2.87 -7.47
CA ILE A 13 7.77 -3.73 -6.39
C ILE A 13 8.89 -4.70 -6.00
N GLN A 14 9.28 -4.69 -4.73
CA GLN A 14 10.38 -5.49 -4.22
C GLN A 14 9.92 -6.36 -3.04
N PRO A 15 10.05 -7.70 -3.11
CA PRO A 15 9.88 -8.56 -1.94
C PRO A 15 10.90 -8.22 -0.83
N LEU A 16 10.45 -8.17 0.43
CA LEU A 16 11.34 -7.93 1.57
C LEU A 16 12.14 -9.17 1.95
N ARG A 17 11.63 -10.34 1.59
CA ARG A 17 12.33 -11.62 1.73
C ARG A 17 12.40 -12.24 0.35
N THR A 18 13.60 -12.68 -0.01
CA THR A 18 13.83 -13.38 -1.27
C THR A 18 14.65 -14.62 -0.96
N ALA A 19 14.12 -15.79 -1.30
CA ALA A 19 14.91 -17.00 -1.30
C ALA A 19 15.91 -16.93 -2.47
N PRO A 20 17.18 -17.31 -2.29
CA PRO A 20 18.10 -17.49 -3.40
C PRO A 20 17.45 -18.45 -4.41
N GLN A 21 17.47 -18.08 -5.70
CA GLN A 21 16.97 -18.91 -6.81
C GLN A 21 15.44 -19.13 -6.83
N SER A 22 14.65 -18.27 -6.18
CA SER A 22 13.19 -18.35 -6.33
C SER A 22 12.79 -18.19 -7.81
N PRO A 23 11.95 -19.07 -8.36
CA PRO A 23 11.49 -18.92 -9.74
C PRO A 23 10.72 -17.61 -9.91
N LEU A 24 10.88 -17.00 -11.08
CA LEU A 24 10.16 -15.79 -11.45
C LEU A 24 8.81 -16.16 -12.09
N GLN A 25 7.80 -15.35 -11.80
CA GLN A 25 6.48 -15.43 -12.43
C GLN A 25 6.01 -14.03 -12.80
N VAL A 26 5.26 -13.93 -13.91
CA VAL A 26 4.57 -12.70 -14.28
C VAL A 26 3.26 -12.63 -13.51
N VAL A 27 3.09 -11.59 -12.69
CA VAL A 27 1.93 -11.40 -11.85
C VAL A 27 1.45 -9.95 -11.83
N ASP A 28 0.18 -9.78 -11.49
CA ASP A 28 -0.39 -8.50 -11.10
C ASP A 28 -0.35 -8.36 -9.58
N VAL A 29 0.01 -7.17 -9.10
CA VAL A 29 -0.01 -6.83 -7.68
C VAL A 29 -1.22 -5.94 -7.43
N VAL A 30 -2.23 -6.51 -6.77
CA VAL A 30 -3.53 -5.87 -6.52
C VAL A 30 -3.75 -5.57 -5.05
N GLY A 31 -4.64 -4.62 -4.77
CA GLY A 31 -5.10 -4.32 -3.43
C GLY A 31 -6.41 -5.04 -3.07
N PRO A 32 -6.92 -4.81 -1.85
CA PRO A 32 -8.13 -5.46 -1.33
C PRO A 32 -9.42 -4.65 -1.54
N ILE A 33 -9.41 -3.60 -2.36
CA ILE A 33 -10.61 -2.82 -2.67
C ILE A 33 -11.46 -3.62 -3.65
N CYS A 34 -12.78 -3.55 -3.51
CA CYS A 34 -13.75 -4.25 -4.36
C CYS A 34 -13.90 -3.59 -5.75
N GLU A 35 -12.80 -3.17 -6.36
CA GLU A 35 -12.77 -2.49 -7.65
C GLU A 35 -11.64 -3.06 -8.51
N SER A 36 -11.97 -3.37 -9.76
CA SER A 36 -11.04 -3.88 -10.77
C SER A 36 -9.84 -2.95 -11.03
N GLY A 37 -10.03 -1.66 -10.78
CA GLY A 37 -8.99 -0.63 -10.85
C GLY A 37 -8.00 -0.63 -9.68
N ASP A 38 -8.18 -1.43 -8.63
CA ASP A 38 -7.28 -1.46 -7.47
C ASP A 38 -6.03 -2.34 -7.73
N PHE A 39 -5.12 -1.80 -8.54
CA PHE A 39 -3.82 -2.40 -8.78
C PHE A 39 -2.69 -1.45 -8.38
N LEU A 40 -1.61 -2.02 -7.88
CA LEU A 40 -0.35 -1.33 -7.62
C LEU A 40 0.64 -1.53 -8.77
N ALA A 41 0.54 -2.67 -9.46
CA ALA A 41 1.36 -3.01 -10.60
C ALA A 41 0.68 -4.09 -11.45
N LYS A 42 0.90 -4.06 -12.76
CA LYS A 42 0.49 -5.11 -13.69
C LYS A 42 1.69 -5.67 -14.45
N ASP A 43 1.59 -6.93 -14.86
CA ASP A 43 2.57 -7.64 -15.69
C ASP A 43 4.00 -7.56 -15.12
N ARG A 44 4.17 -7.93 -13.84
CA ARG A 44 5.47 -7.88 -13.15
C ARG A 44 6.09 -9.24 -13.04
N GLU A 45 7.26 -9.39 -13.65
CA GLU A 45 8.15 -10.51 -13.41
C GLU A 45 8.78 -10.35 -12.01
N MET A 46 8.43 -11.24 -11.09
CA MET A 46 8.94 -11.21 -9.72
C MET A 46 9.06 -12.62 -9.13
N PRO A 47 9.91 -12.80 -8.10
CA PRO A 47 9.96 -14.04 -7.33
C PRO A 47 8.58 -14.48 -6.85
N VAL A 48 8.35 -15.78 -6.72
CA VAL A 48 7.14 -16.29 -6.05
C VAL A 48 7.10 -15.78 -4.60
N VAL A 49 5.95 -15.24 -4.21
CA VAL A 49 5.66 -14.67 -2.89
C VAL A 49 4.49 -15.41 -2.26
N GLN A 50 4.56 -15.68 -0.96
CA GLN A 50 3.56 -16.44 -0.21
C GLN A 50 2.72 -15.55 0.71
N PRO A 51 1.49 -15.97 1.10
CA PRO A 51 0.70 -15.27 2.10
C PRO A 51 1.50 -15.04 3.39
N GLY A 52 1.46 -13.81 3.91
CA GLY A 52 2.21 -13.40 5.11
C GLY A 52 3.60 -12.80 4.82
N GLU A 53 4.09 -12.86 3.59
CA GLU A 53 5.28 -12.11 3.18
C GLU A 53 4.95 -10.65 2.84
N TYR A 54 5.99 -9.81 2.84
CA TYR A 54 5.85 -8.37 2.64
C TYR A 54 6.49 -7.92 1.35
N LEU A 55 5.86 -6.93 0.70
CA LEU A 55 6.35 -6.24 -0.48
C LEU A 55 6.57 -4.76 -0.17
N ALA A 56 7.67 -4.21 -0.69
CA ALA A 56 7.94 -2.78 -0.73
C ALA A 56 7.47 -2.22 -2.07
N VAL A 57 6.64 -1.17 -2.02
CA VAL A 57 6.29 -0.36 -3.18
C VAL A 57 7.21 0.86 -3.19
N MET A 58 8.18 0.86 -4.09
CA MET A 58 9.21 1.89 -4.15
C MET A 58 8.66 3.20 -4.73
N SER A 59 9.35 4.31 -4.47
CA SER A 59 9.02 5.63 -5.03
C SER A 59 7.61 6.14 -4.67
N ALA A 60 7.07 5.76 -3.50
CA ALA A 60 5.77 6.18 -3.00
C ALA A 60 5.81 7.43 -2.08
N GLY A 61 6.98 8.06 -1.91
CA GLY A 61 7.17 9.19 -0.97
C GLY A 61 6.50 10.50 -1.40
N ALA A 62 6.37 10.74 -2.71
CA ALA A 62 5.66 11.90 -3.25
C ALA A 62 4.32 11.45 -3.86
N TYR A 63 3.25 12.21 -3.59
CA TYR A 63 1.90 11.92 -4.11
C TYR A 63 1.37 10.52 -3.74
N GLY A 64 1.92 9.92 -2.69
CA GLY A 64 1.46 8.67 -2.10
C GLY A 64 0.41 8.94 -1.03
N PHE A 65 0.86 9.25 0.18
CA PHE A 65 -0.03 9.53 1.31
C PHE A 65 -0.93 10.74 1.08
N THR A 66 -0.42 11.81 0.44
CA THR A 66 -1.19 13.04 0.18
C THR A 66 -2.42 12.78 -0.70
N MET A 67 -2.45 11.68 -1.45
CA MET A 67 -3.58 11.24 -2.28
C MET A 67 -4.32 10.03 -1.69
N ALA A 68 -4.03 9.62 -0.45
CA ALA A 68 -4.73 8.53 0.20
C ALA A 68 -6.15 8.95 0.59
N SER A 69 -7.12 8.07 0.33
CA SER A 69 -8.53 8.23 0.69
C SER A 69 -8.97 7.18 1.70
N ASN A 70 -10.18 7.34 2.22
CA ASN A 70 -10.85 6.35 3.07
C ASN A 70 -11.83 5.47 2.29
N TYR A 71 -11.60 5.27 0.98
CA TYR A 71 -12.47 4.43 0.15
C TYR A 71 -12.57 3.00 0.73
N ASN A 72 -13.76 2.41 0.64
CA ASN A 72 -14.16 1.18 1.35
C ASN A 72 -13.99 1.26 2.88
N SER A 73 -14.16 2.44 3.47
CA SER A 73 -14.02 2.70 4.91
C SER A 73 -12.69 2.18 5.46
N ARG A 74 -11.62 2.33 4.69
CA ARG A 74 -10.28 1.89 5.07
C ARG A 74 -9.57 3.03 5.80
N PRO A 75 -9.08 2.82 7.04
CA PRO A 75 -8.29 3.84 7.71
C PRO A 75 -6.97 4.09 6.97
N ARG A 76 -6.55 5.35 6.82
CA ARG A 76 -5.26 5.68 6.21
C ARG A 76 -4.10 5.06 7.00
N PRO A 77 -3.03 4.63 6.31
CA PRO A 77 -1.90 3.95 6.94
C PRO A 77 -1.12 4.90 7.86
N ALA A 78 -0.26 4.32 8.70
CA ALA A 78 0.74 5.11 9.43
C ALA A 78 1.85 5.60 8.47
N GLU A 79 2.49 6.71 8.81
CA GLU A 79 3.76 7.15 8.20
C GLU A 79 4.87 7.06 9.27
N VAL A 80 6.00 6.50 8.87
CA VAL A 80 7.16 6.26 9.74
C VAL A 80 8.38 6.97 9.14
N MET A 81 9.11 7.69 9.97
CA MET A 81 10.41 8.27 9.62
C MET A 81 11.51 7.43 10.25
N VAL A 82 12.45 6.98 9.43
CA VAL A 82 13.67 6.28 9.86
C VAL A 82 14.82 7.30 9.89
N SER A 83 15.60 7.30 10.98
CA SER A 83 16.78 8.13 11.15
C SER A 83 17.88 7.33 11.84
N GLY A 84 18.97 7.08 11.11
CA GLY A 84 20.01 6.14 11.54
C GLY A 84 19.41 4.75 11.85
N ASP A 85 19.68 4.27 13.06
CA ASP A 85 19.26 2.94 13.52
C ASP A 85 17.90 2.95 14.24
N SER A 86 17.18 4.08 14.18
CA SER A 86 15.92 4.31 14.90
C SER A 86 14.78 4.68 13.95
N TYR A 87 13.54 4.46 14.39
CA TYR A 87 12.36 4.89 13.67
C TYR A 87 11.35 5.56 14.60
N THR A 88 10.56 6.49 14.05
CA THR A 88 9.47 7.18 14.75
C THR A 88 8.21 7.19 13.89
N VAL A 89 7.06 6.90 14.51
CA VAL A 89 5.76 7.07 13.85
C VAL A 89 5.44 8.56 13.81
N ILE A 90 5.59 9.17 12.64
CA ILE A 90 5.33 10.60 12.42
C ILE A 90 3.87 10.89 12.11
N ARG A 91 3.12 9.84 11.71
CA ARG A 91 1.67 9.89 11.57
C ARG A 91 1.08 8.55 11.99
N ARG A 92 0.20 8.56 12.99
CA ARG A 92 -0.50 7.33 13.43
C ARG A 92 -1.45 6.85 12.32
N ARG A 93 -1.66 5.52 12.29
CA ARG A 93 -2.77 4.93 11.53
C ARG A 93 -4.09 5.51 12.04
N GLU A 94 -5.02 5.76 11.13
CA GLU A 94 -6.39 6.14 11.49
C GLU A 94 -7.12 4.97 12.15
N THR A 95 -8.07 5.27 13.02
CA THR A 95 -8.93 4.28 13.67
C THR A 95 -10.34 4.31 13.05
N TRP A 96 -11.20 3.41 13.51
CA TRP A 96 -12.62 3.44 13.14
C TRP A 96 -13.29 4.76 13.54
N GLU A 97 -12.97 5.26 14.74
CA GLU A 97 -13.50 6.53 15.26
C GLU A 97 -13.09 7.73 14.42
N ASP A 98 -11.91 7.67 13.77
CA ASP A 98 -11.50 8.70 12.83
C ASP A 98 -12.38 8.70 11.56
N LEU A 99 -12.85 7.53 11.12
CA LEU A 99 -13.68 7.39 9.91
C LEU A 99 -15.08 7.98 10.10
N ILE A 100 -15.73 7.67 11.21
CA ILE A 100 -17.08 8.14 11.53
C ILE A 100 -17.10 9.53 12.18
N ARG A 101 -15.94 10.21 12.20
CA ARG A 101 -15.82 11.52 12.85
C ARG A 101 -16.73 12.52 12.15
N GLY A 102 -17.69 13.06 12.89
CA GLY A 102 -18.67 14.03 12.39
C GLY A 102 -19.99 13.39 11.95
N GLU A 103 -20.09 12.07 11.96
CA GLU A 103 -21.37 11.36 11.82
C GLU A 103 -22.14 11.37 13.14
N GLN A 104 -23.47 11.36 13.04
CA GLN A 104 -24.36 11.21 14.19
C GLN A 104 -25.20 9.95 13.99
N SER A 105 -25.37 9.15 15.03
CA SER A 105 -26.35 8.07 15.00
C SER A 105 -27.75 8.67 14.93
N ALA A 106 -28.58 8.17 14.02
CA ALA A 106 -29.99 8.54 14.01
C ALA A 106 -30.62 8.08 15.34
N SER A 107 -31.21 9.03 16.06
CA SER A 107 -32.07 8.78 17.22
C SER A 107 -33.40 8.19 16.81
#